data_AF-A0A7C7X249-F1
#
_entry.id   AF-A0A7C7X249-F1
#
_cell.length_a   1.000
_cell.length_b   1.000
_cell.length_c   1.000
_cell.angle_alpha   90.00
_cell.angle_beta   90.00
_cell.angle_gamma   90.00
#
_symmetry.space_group_name_H-M   'P 1'
#
loop_
_entity.id
_entity.type
_entity.pdbx_description
1 polymer ?
#
loop_
_entity_poly.entity_id
_entity_poly.type
_entity_poly.pdbx_seq_one_letter_code
_entity_poly.pdbx_strand_id
1 'polypeptide(L)'
;MMLNYAEPVYRPPSEAKSLIFQVTLGCSFNQCSFCDMYRNKEYSEKTWDEVKAEIDLMAKQLPDTTRIFLADGDALNISADYMVQIVEYIYKSFPKLERVSCYAMPMNLLKKKPEELKKMHEAGLKMLYLGIESGSDIILKKITKGATAETIIKSCRKAIETGFTLSCIIILGLGGKTYSEEHIKETARVVNASSPHYLGTLTLILETGVKQEFLTKFGEEFHPISDEEALIELHNLVEQIDVKEKMLFRANHGSNAYNIAGTFPDEKNAMLEKISWLKEHPENVRPEGFRAF
;
A
#
# COMPACT_ATOMS: atom_id res chain seq x y z
N MET A 1 -4.33 -23.60 20.40
CA MET A 1 -5.02 -23.21 19.15
C MET A 1 -4.23 -22.07 18.54
N MET A 2 -3.93 -22.16 17.24
CA MET A 2 -3.32 -21.07 16.48
C MET A 2 -4.43 -20.24 15.82
N LEU A 3 -4.12 -19.02 15.40
CA LEU A 3 -5.03 -18.29 14.52
C LEU A 3 -5.24 -19.08 13.23
N ASN A 4 -6.48 -19.17 12.80
CA ASN A 4 -6.82 -19.81 11.53
C ASN A 4 -6.95 -18.72 10.46
N TYR A 5 -5.85 -18.48 9.74
CA TYR A 5 -5.86 -17.51 8.65
C TYR A 5 -6.51 -18.08 7.41
N ALA A 6 -7.30 -17.26 6.72
CA ALA A 6 -7.64 -17.51 5.33
C ALA A 6 -6.42 -17.14 4.47
N GLU A 7 -5.66 -18.15 4.07
CA GLU A 7 -4.43 -17.96 3.29
C GLU A 7 -4.72 -17.65 1.81
N PRO A 8 -3.82 -16.94 1.10
CA PRO A 8 -2.59 -16.31 1.62
C PRO A 8 -2.85 -14.97 2.34
N VAL A 9 -2.10 -14.69 3.41
CA VAL A 9 -2.15 -13.41 4.12
C VAL A 9 -1.07 -12.44 3.63
N TYR A 10 -1.48 -11.24 3.25
CA TYR A 10 -0.58 -10.18 2.81
C TYR A 10 -0.47 -9.04 3.81
N ARG A 11 0.74 -8.48 3.90
CA ARG A 11 1.04 -7.29 4.71
C ARG A 11 2.19 -6.51 4.10
N PRO A 12 2.29 -5.20 4.37
CA PRO A 12 3.46 -4.41 3.98
C PRO A 12 4.72 -4.91 4.69
N PRO A 13 5.93 -4.78 4.10
CA PRO A 13 7.18 -5.16 4.77
C PRO A 13 7.39 -4.49 6.13
N SER A 14 6.91 -3.25 6.28
CA SER A 14 6.96 -2.51 7.55
C SER A 14 6.05 -3.07 8.65
N GLU A 15 5.19 -4.04 8.33
CA GLU A 15 4.32 -4.77 9.26
C GLU A 15 4.83 -6.20 9.54
N ALA A 16 6.05 -6.57 9.11
CA ALA A 16 6.60 -7.92 9.26
C ALA A 16 6.62 -8.46 10.71
N LYS A 17 6.67 -7.57 11.71
CA LYS A 17 6.65 -7.90 13.15
C LYS A 17 5.29 -7.73 13.81
N SER A 18 4.27 -7.30 13.06
CA SER A 18 2.94 -7.04 13.61
C SER A 18 2.15 -8.34 13.73
N LEU A 19 1.39 -8.47 14.81
CA LEU A 19 0.37 -9.51 14.94
C LEU A 19 -0.76 -9.20 13.96
N ILE A 20 -1.19 -10.20 13.20
CA ILE A 20 -2.18 -10.02 12.12
C ILE A 20 -3.55 -10.51 12.58
N PHE A 21 -4.58 -9.70 12.37
CA PHE A 21 -5.97 -10.13 12.41
C PHE A 21 -6.64 -9.88 11.05
N GLN A 22 -7.39 -10.86 10.55
CA GLN A 22 -8.24 -10.70 9.37
C GLN A 22 -9.65 -10.37 9.84
N VAL A 23 -9.96 -9.08 9.98
CA VAL A 23 -11.32 -8.61 10.35
C VAL A 23 -12.26 -8.60 9.14
N THR A 24 -11.67 -8.50 7.95
CA THR A 24 -12.28 -8.79 6.67
C THR A 24 -11.47 -9.85 5.95
N LEU A 25 -12.08 -10.48 4.94
CA LEU A 25 -11.41 -11.34 3.99
C LEU A 25 -11.39 -10.68 2.61
N GLY A 26 -10.31 -10.89 1.85
CA GLY A 26 -10.19 -10.43 0.47
C GLY A 26 -10.16 -8.90 0.30
N CYS A 27 -10.54 -8.42 -0.88
CA CYS A 27 -10.62 -6.99 -1.19
C CYS A 27 -12.04 -6.63 -1.63
N SER A 28 -12.63 -5.55 -1.11
CA SER A 28 -14.00 -5.16 -1.47
C SER A 28 -14.16 -4.76 -2.94
N PHE A 29 -13.05 -4.41 -3.60
CA PHE A 29 -13.02 -4.04 -5.01
C PHE A 29 -12.56 -5.18 -5.92
N ASN A 30 -11.41 -5.80 -5.65
CA ASN A 30 -10.87 -7.01 -6.31
C ASN A 30 -10.94 -7.06 -7.87
N GLN A 31 -10.90 -5.92 -8.56
CA GLN A 31 -10.95 -5.84 -10.04
C GLN A 31 -9.64 -5.36 -10.68
N CYS A 32 -8.65 -4.96 -9.88
CA CYS A 32 -7.36 -4.47 -10.36
C CYS A 32 -6.66 -5.55 -11.20
N SER A 33 -6.45 -5.30 -12.47
CA SER A 33 -6.03 -6.32 -13.43
C SER A 33 -4.62 -6.89 -13.19
N PHE A 34 -3.77 -6.17 -12.47
CA PHE A 34 -2.41 -6.60 -12.10
C PHE A 34 -2.34 -7.35 -10.76
N CYS A 35 -3.39 -7.29 -9.94
CA CYS A 35 -3.35 -7.75 -8.54
C CYS A 35 -3.88 -9.18 -8.42
N ASP A 36 -3.00 -10.10 -8.05
CA ASP A 36 -3.32 -11.52 -7.82
C ASP A 36 -3.67 -11.84 -6.35
N MET A 37 -3.31 -10.94 -5.43
CA MET A 37 -3.32 -11.18 -3.97
C MET A 37 -4.64 -11.74 -3.42
N TYR A 38 -5.78 -11.25 -3.90
CA TYR A 38 -7.09 -11.56 -3.29
C TYR A 38 -8.00 -12.33 -4.24
N ARG A 39 -7.48 -12.89 -5.34
CA ARG A 39 -8.30 -13.56 -6.38
C ARG A 39 -8.94 -14.86 -5.92
N ASN A 40 -8.39 -15.50 -4.89
CA ASN A 40 -8.93 -16.71 -4.28
C ASN A 40 -9.84 -16.43 -3.05
N LYS A 41 -10.14 -15.16 -2.76
CA LYS A 41 -10.97 -14.74 -1.62
C LYS A 41 -12.14 -13.90 -2.08
N GLU A 42 -13.34 -14.28 -1.65
CA GLU A 42 -14.50 -13.40 -1.72
C GLU A 42 -14.47 -12.41 -0.55
N TYR A 43 -14.93 -11.18 -0.78
CA TYR A 43 -14.98 -10.20 0.29
C TYR A 43 -16.04 -10.59 1.32
N SER A 44 -15.64 -10.66 2.58
CA SER A 44 -16.55 -10.86 3.71
C SER A 44 -16.04 -10.15 4.96
N GLU A 45 -16.95 -9.88 5.89
CA GLU A 45 -16.63 -9.29 7.20
C GLU A 45 -16.78 -10.39 8.25
N LYS A 46 -15.78 -10.59 9.11
CA LYS A 46 -15.92 -11.55 10.22
C LYS A 46 -16.89 -11.01 11.25
N THR A 47 -17.64 -11.91 11.89
CA THR A 47 -18.54 -11.53 12.99
C THR A 47 -17.77 -11.10 14.24
N TRP A 48 -18.43 -10.35 15.12
CA TRP A 48 -17.82 -9.90 16.36
C TRP A 48 -17.31 -11.07 17.21
N ASP A 49 -18.07 -12.16 17.32
CA ASP A 49 -17.70 -13.31 18.16
C ASP A 49 -16.44 -14.01 17.63
N GLU A 50 -16.29 -14.11 16.31
CA GLU A 50 -15.08 -14.65 15.67
C GLU A 50 -13.86 -13.76 15.95
N VAL A 51 -13.97 -12.45 15.68
CA VAL A 51 -12.88 -11.49 15.88
C VAL A 51 -12.48 -11.42 17.37
N LYS A 52 -13.47 -11.37 18.27
CA LYS A 52 -13.24 -11.34 19.71
C LYS A 52 -12.54 -12.60 20.20
N ALA A 53 -12.96 -13.78 19.73
CA ALA A 53 -12.34 -15.05 20.12
C ALA A 53 -10.86 -15.12 19.67
N GLU A 54 -10.54 -14.61 18.47
CA GLU A 54 -9.17 -14.50 17.97
C GLU A 54 -8.32 -13.55 18.81
N ILE A 55 -8.86 -12.38 19.17
CA ILE A 55 -8.19 -11.40 20.03
C ILE A 55 -7.92 -11.98 21.42
N ASP A 56 -8.92 -12.60 22.06
CA ASP A 56 -8.80 -13.22 23.38
C ASP A 56 -7.75 -14.33 23.41
N LEU A 57 -7.69 -15.12 22.34
CA LEU A 57 -6.71 -16.19 22.19
C LEU A 57 -5.29 -15.63 22.10
N MET A 58 -5.09 -14.60 21.27
CA MET A 58 -3.77 -14.00 21.05
C MET A 58 -3.30 -13.13 22.20
N ALA A 59 -4.20 -12.43 22.90
CA ALA A 59 -3.84 -11.68 24.10
C ALA A 59 -3.25 -12.59 25.19
N LYS A 60 -3.71 -13.84 25.29
CA LYS A 60 -3.15 -14.84 26.22
C LYS A 60 -1.78 -15.38 25.77
N GLN A 61 -1.57 -15.53 24.46
CA GLN A 61 -0.35 -16.14 23.92
C GLN A 61 0.78 -15.13 23.70
N LEU A 62 0.44 -13.91 23.29
CA LEU A 62 1.34 -12.83 22.90
C LEU A 62 0.94 -11.51 23.60
N PRO A 63 0.90 -11.48 24.95
CA PRO A 63 0.45 -10.29 25.71
C PRO A 63 1.32 -9.06 25.48
N ASP A 64 2.58 -9.28 25.07
CA ASP A 64 3.57 -8.23 24.83
C ASP A 64 3.55 -7.67 23.39
N THR A 65 2.51 -7.97 22.62
CA THR A 65 2.34 -7.45 21.26
C THR A 65 2.31 -5.92 21.27
N THR A 66 3.23 -5.29 20.52
CA THR A 66 3.33 -3.83 20.41
C THR A 66 2.72 -3.27 19.12
N ARG A 67 2.53 -4.10 18.09
CA ARG A 67 1.96 -3.67 16.80
C ARG A 67 0.97 -4.71 16.28
N ILE A 68 -0.18 -4.23 15.82
CA ILE A 68 -1.22 -5.05 15.19
C ILE A 68 -1.53 -4.49 13.81
N PHE A 69 -1.70 -5.40 12.85
CA PHE A 69 -2.14 -5.09 11.50
C PHE A 69 -3.47 -5.79 11.21
N LEU A 70 -4.49 -5.01 10.86
CA LEU A 70 -5.77 -5.54 10.36
C LEU A 70 -5.61 -5.78 8.86
N ALA A 71 -5.38 -7.05 8.51
CA ALA A 71 -4.96 -7.47 7.19
C ALA A 71 -6.12 -7.74 6.23
N ASP A 72 -5.74 -8.28 5.08
CA ASP A 72 -6.49 -8.37 3.83
C ASP A 72 -6.76 -7.01 3.18
N GLY A 73 -7.29 -7.03 1.97
CA GLY A 73 -7.14 -5.95 1.00
C GLY A 73 -7.89 -4.67 1.32
N ASP A 74 -8.82 -4.69 2.28
CA ASP A 74 -9.68 -3.53 2.54
C ASP A 74 -10.41 -3.55 3.90
N ALA A 75 -9.67 -3.72 5.00
CA ALA A 75 -10.26 -3.73 6.34
C ALA A 75 -11.04 -2.45 6.68
N LEU A 76 -10.70 -1.29 6.08
CA LEU A 76 -11.40 -0.02 6.31
C LEU A 76 -12.85 -0.01 5.77
N ASN A 77 -13.24 -0.96 4.93
CA ASN A 77 -14.59 -1.00 4.35
C ASN A 77 -15.69 -1.26 5.40
N ILE A 78 -15.39 -1.98 6.49
CA ILE A 78 -16.35 -2.26 7.58
C ILE A 78 -16.92 -0.97 8.20
N SER A 79 -18.07 -1.05 8.87
CA SER A 79 -18.71 0.14 9.48
C SER A 79 -17.80 0.84 10.51
N ALA A 80 -17.98 2.15 10.70
CA ALA A 80 -17.18 2.92 11.64
C ALA A 80 -17.31 2.42 13.08
N ASP A 81 -18.55 2.16 13.52
CA ASP A 81 -18.82 1.68 14.86
C ASP A 81 -18.19 0.29 15.09
N TYR A 82 -18.21 -0.58 14.08
CA TYR A 82 -17.59 -1.90 14.20
C TYR A 82 -16.06 -1.82 14.25
N MET A 83 -15.44 -0.98 13.42
CA MET A 83 -13.99 -0.72 13.50
C MET A 83 -13.59 -0.18 14.87
N VAL A 84 -14.35 0.78 15.42
CA VAL A 84 -14.11 1.33 16.77
C VAL A 84 -14.20 0.23 17.81
N GLN A 85 -15.26 -0.59 17.79
CA GLN A 85 -15.44 -1.70 18.72
C GLN A 85 -14.25 -2.67 18.70
N ILE A 86 -13.75 -3.04 17.52
CA ILE A 86 -12.60 -3.93 17.36
C ILE A 86 -11.34 -3.29 17.95
N VAL A 87 -11.04 -2.06 17.54
CA VAL A 87 -9.79 -1.38 17.93
C VAL A 87 -9.74 -1.12 19.43
N GLU A 88 -10.83 -0.66 20.05
CA GLU A 88 -10.90 -0.46 21.50
C GLU A 88 -10.70 -1.77 22.26
N TYR A 89 -11.29 -2.87 21.78
CA TYR A 89 -11.12 -4.18 22.39
C TYR A 89 -9.69 -4.71 22.25
N ILE A 90 -9.05 -4.46 21.10
CA ILE A 90 -7.63 -4.75 20.88
C ILE A 90 -6.77 -3.99 21.90
N TYR A 91 -6.93 -2.67 22.05
CA TYR A 91 -6.14 -1.89 23.02
C TYR A 91 -6.41 -2.32 24.47
N LYS A 92 -7.65 -2.71 24.80
CA LYS A 92 -7.97 -3.29 26.11
C LYS A 92 -7.27 -4.62 26.35
N SER A 93 -7.10 -5.44 25.31
CA SER A 93 -6.57 -6.81 25.41
C SER A 93 -5.05 -6.88 25.37
N PHE A 94 -4.39 -5.88 24.77
CA PHE A 94 -2.94 -5.81 24.62
C PHE A 94 -2.37 -4.54 25.31
N PRO A 95 -2.02 -4.58 26.60
CA PRO A 95 -1.60 -3.40 27.37
C PRO A 95 -0.33 -2.71 26.87
N LYS A 96 0.53 -3.41 26.12
CA LYS A 96 1.76 -2.88 25.53
C LYS A 96 1.60 -2.43 24.07
N LEU A 97 0.38 -2.41 23.56
CA LEU A 97 0.11 -2.07 22.17
C LEU A 97 0.40 -0.60 21.91
N GLU A 98 1.25 -0.34 20.92
CA GLU A 98 1.62 1.02 20.50
C GLU A 98 0.79 1.47 19.30
N ARG A 99 0.48 0.56 18.36
CA ARG A 99 -0.16 0.94 17.10
C ARG A 99 -1.01 -0.17 16.48
N VAL A 100 -2.19 0.22 16.01
CA VAL A 100 -3.01 -0.53 15.05
C VAL A 100 -3.00 0.16 13.69
N SER A 101 -2.86 -0.62 12.62
CA SER A 101 -2.87 -0.16 11.23
C SER A 101 -3.64 -1.11 10.32
N CYS A 102 -4.02 -0.65 9.13
CA CYS A 102 -4.71 -1.49 8.13
C CYS A 102 -4.49 -1.02 6.68
N TYR A 103 -4.86 -1.88 5.72
CA TYR A 103 -5.04 -1.44 4.33
C TYR A 103 -6.32 -0.63 4.16
N ALA A 104 -6.27 0.35 3.26
CA ALA A 104 -7.39 1.21 2.91
C ALA A 104 -7.48 1.46 1.39
N MET A 105 -8.65 1.22 0.82
CA MET A 105 -8.94 1.62 -0.56
C MET A 105 -9.31 3.12 -0.64
N PRO A 106 -8.81 3.89 -1.63
CA PRO A 106 -9.15 5.30 -1.83
C PRO A 106 -10.66 5.61 -1.81
N MET A 107 -11.47 4.80 -2.50
CA MET A 107 -12.91 5.04 -2.59
C MET A 107 -13.63 4.79 -1.26
N ASN A 108 -13.17 3.85 -0.43
CA ASN A 108 -13.78 3.58 0.86
C ASN A 108 -13.45 4.66 1.89
N LEU A 109 -12.24 5.24 1.82
CA LEU A 109 -11.92 6.48 2.53
C LEU A 109 -12.84 7.64 2.13
N LEU A 110 -13.13 7.78 0.83
CA LEU A 110 -14.02 8.85 0.36
C LEU A 110 -15.47 8.66 0.79
N LYS A 111 -15.97 7.42 0.81
CA LYS A 111 -17.34 7.10 1.24
C LYS A 111 -17.59 7.37 2.73
N LYS A 112 -16.59 7.15 3.60
CA LYS A 112 -16.71 7.42 5.04
C LYS A 112 -16.80 8.92 5.31
N LYS A 113 -17.65 9.37 6.21
CA LYS A 113 -17.70 10.78 6.60
C LYS A 113 -16.47 11.15 7.44
N PRO A 114 -16.01 12.42 7.42
CA PRO A 114 -14.85 12.84 8.22
C PRO A 114 -14.98 12.50 9.71
N GLU A 115 -16.17 12.61 10.29
CA GLU A 115 -16.45 12.26 11.69
C GLU A 115 -16.32 10.76 11.98
N GLU A 116 -16.64 9.89 11.00
CA GLU A 116 -16.46 8.45 11.13
C GLU A 116 -14.97 8.09 11.15
N LEU A 117 -14.19 8.69 10.25
CA LEU A 117 -12.74 8.53 10.21
C LEU A 117 -12.07 9.04 11.49
N LYS A 118 -12.52 10.20 11.99
CA LYS A 118 -12.02 10.77 13.24
C LYS A 118 -12.28 9.85 14.43
N LYS A 119 -13.49 9.28 14.54
CA LYS A 119 -13.82 8.30 15.59
C LYS A 119 -12.93 7.06 15.54
N MET A 120 -12.70 6.48 14.36
CA MET A 120 -11.79 5.34 14.21
C MET A 120 -10.35 5.70 14.63
N HIS A 121 -9.88 6.90 14.25
CA HIS A 121 -8.56 7.37 14.64
C HIS A 121 -8.44 7.57 16.15
N GLU A 122 -9.45 8.18 16.79
CA GLU A 122 -9.51 8.39 18.24
C GLU A 122 -9.55 7.07 19.01
N ALA A 123 -10.26 6.07 18.51
CA ALA A 123 -10.29 4.71 19.07
C ALA A 123 -8.91 4.01 19.04
N GLY A 124 -8.03 4.40 18.11
CA GLY A 124 -6.64 3.92 18.07
C GLY A 124 -6.17 3.38 16.73
N LEU A 125 -6.98 3.41 15.66
CA LEU A 125 -6.50 3.08 14.32
C LEU A 125 -5.64 4.25 13.83
N LYS A 126 -4.31 4.12 13.88
CA LYS A 126 -3.41 5.28 13.68
C LYS A 126 -2.85 5.41 12.28
N MET A 127 -2.78 4.31 11.53
CA MET A 127 -2.06 4.30 10.26
C MET A 127 -2.77 3.49 9.17
N LEU A 128 -2.78 4.04 7.96
CA LEU A 128 -3.39 3.44 6.78
C LEU A 128 -2.34 3.21 5.69
N TYR A 129 -2.45 2.06 5.02
CA TYR A 129 -1.70 1.74 3.81
C TYR A 129 -2.60 1.88 2.59
N LEU A 130 -2.20 2.71 1.63
CA LEU A 130 -3.02 3.07 0.48
C LEU A 130 -2.23 2.89 -0.82
N GLY A 131 -2.78 2.14 -1.77
CA GLY A 131 -2.20 1.99 -3.10
C GLY A 131 -2.60 3.14 -4.03
N ILE A 132 -1.66 4.03 -4.34
CA ILE A 132 -1.80 5.02 -5.42
C ILE A 132 -1.61 4.29 -6.76
N GLU A 133 -0.63 3.38 -6.83
CA GLU A 133 -0.16 2.62 -7.99
C GLU A 133 0.41 3.49 -9.11
N SER A 134 -0.38 4.42 -9.64
CA SER A 134 -0.04 5.40 -10.67
C SER A 134 -0.85 6.68 -10.48
N GLY A 135 -0.27 7.82 -10.84
CA GLY A 135 -1.01 9.08 -10.93
C GLY A 135 -1.71 9.31 -12.28
N SER A 136 -1.46 8.50 -13.31
CA SER A 136 -2.07 8.67 -14.63
C SER A 136 -3.45 8.00 -14.68
N ASP A 137 -4.48 8.79 -15.01
CA ASP A 137 -5.86 8.28 -15.18
C ASP A 137 -5.96 7.30 -16.37
N ILE A 138 -5.10 7.42 -17.37
CA ILE A 138 -5.01 6.46 -18.49
C ILE A 138 -4.62 5.09 -17.94
N ILE A 139 -3.54 5.04 -17.15
CA ILE A 139 -3.04 3.78 -16.57
C ILE A 139 -4.03 3.24 -15.54
N LEU A 140 -4.54 4.09 -14.63
CA LEU A 140 -5.52 3.69 -13.61
C LEU A 140 -6.78 3.05 -14.23
N LYS A 141 -7.23 3.55 -15.39
CA LYS A 141 -8.32 2.96 -16.15
C LYS A 141 -7.93 1.60 -16.76
N LYS A 142 -6.77 1.52 -17.42
CA LYS A 142 -6.23 0.27 -18.02
C LYS A 142 -6.09 -0.86 -17.01
N ILE A 143 -5.67 -0.52 -15.79
CA ILE A 143 -5.53 -1.49 -14.70
C ILE A 143 -6.81 -1.69 -13.90
N THR A 144 -7.91 -1.01 -14.25
CA THR A 144 -9.18 -1.08 -13.53
C THR A 144 -9.03 -0.79 -12.04
N LYS A 145 -8.33 0.28 -11.63
CA LYS A 145 -8.11 0.60 -10.20
C LYS A 145 -9.39 1.02 -9.46
N GLY A 146 -10.40 1.50 -10.21
CA GLY A 146 -11.64 2.02 -9.62
C GLY A 146 -11.47 3.38 -8.93
N ALA A 147 -10.41 4.12 -9.25
CA ALA A 147 -10.13 5.45 -8.76
C ALA A 147 -9.46 6.29 -9.85
N THR A 148 -9.60 7.60 -9.77
CA THR A 148 -8.83 8.60 -10.54
C THR A 148 -7.78 9.27 -9.68
N ALA A 149 -6.79 9.91 -10.29
CA ALA A 149 -5.78 10.73 -9.65
C ALA A 149 -6.39 11.75 -8.68
N GLU A 150 -7.47 12.42 -9.09
CA GLU A 150 -8.18 13.39 -8.25
C GLU A 150 -8.81 12.73 -7.01
N THR A 151 -9.48 11.58 -7.19
CA THR A 151 -10.06 10.85 -6.05
C THR A 151 -8.99 10.31 -5.10
N ILE A 152 -7.84 9.88 -5.62
CA ILE A 152 -6.69 9.44 -4.83
C ILE A 152 -6.18 10.62 -3.98
N ILE A 153 -5.94 11.79 -4.58
CA ILE A 153 -5.51 12.99 -3.85
C ILE A 153 -6.51 13.33 -2.74
N LYS A 154 -7.81 13.41 -3.06
CA LYS A 154 -8.86 13.71 -2.08
C LYS A 154 -8.88 12.69 -0.94
N SER A 155 -8.73 11.40 -1.23
CA SER A 155 -8.72 10.34 -0.22
C SER A 155 -7.51 10.44 0.71
N CYS A 156 -6.32 10.70 0.17
CA CYS A 156 -5.09 10.85 0.94
C CYS A 156 -5.18 12.08 1.86
N ARG A 157 -5.60 13.22 1.32
CA ARG A 157 -5.79 14.47 2.06
C ARG A 157 -6.77 14.29 3.21
N LYS A 158 -7.92 13.66 2.94
CA LYS A 158 -8.93 13.36 3.96
C LYS A 158 -8.42 12.46 5.08
N ALA A 159 -7.63 11.44 4.75
CA ALA A 159 -7.00 10.58 5.76
C ALA A 159 -6.05 11.38 6.66
N ILE A 160 -5.17 12.20 6.07
CA ILE A 160 -4.20 13.03 6.81
C ILE A 160 -4.92 14.07 7.66
N GLU A 161 -5.92 14.76 7.12
CA GLU A 161 -6.70 15.80 7.81
C GLU A 161 -7.54 15.25 8.97
N THR A 162 -7.86 13.96 8.96
CA THR A 162 -8.54 13.26 10.07
C THR A 162 -7.56 12.64 11.08
N GLY A 163 -6.26 12.85 10.90
CA GLY A 163 -5.21 12.49 11.86
C GLY A 163 -4.44 11.20 11.55
N PHE A 164 -4.77 10.49 10.46
CA PHE A 164 -4.08 9.25 10.13
C PHE A 164 -2.67 9.50 9.62
N THR A 165 -1.73 8.66 10.07
CA THR A 165 -0.48 8.45 9.37
C THR A 165 -0.75 7.67 8.08
N LEU A 166 -0.23 8.15 6.96
CA LEU A 166 -0.51 7.57 5.65
C LEU A 166 0.75 7.04 4.98
N SER A 167 0.73 5.77 4.58
CA SER A 167 1.76 5.13 3.76
C SER A 167 1.22 4.76 2.39
N CYS A 168 1.73 5.44 1.37
CA CYS A 168 1.31 5.22 0.00
C CYS A 168 2.25 4.29 -0.77
N ILE A 169 1.69 3.57 -1.75
CA ILE A 169 2.42 2.64 -2.62
C ILE A 169 2.27 3.06 -4.09
N ILE A 170 3.38 3.03 -4.83
CA ILE A 170 3.50 3.21 -6.29
C ILE A 170 4.06 1.94 -6.92
N ILE A 171 3.68 1.63 -8.16
CA ILE A 171 4.20 0.48 -8.91
C ILE A 171 4.95 0.98 -10.15
N LEU A 172 6.27 0.92 -10.11
CA LEU A 172 7.14 1.17 -11.26
C LEU A 172 6.85 0.16 -12.38
N GLY A 173 6.90 0.63 -13.62
CA GLY A 173 6.63 -0.17 -14.82
C GLY A 173 5.16 -0.44 -15.10
N LEU A 174 4.23 0.10 -14.30
CA LEU A 174 2.80 -0.15 -14.48
C LEU A 174 2.25 0.39 -15.81
N GLY A 175 2.88 1.44 -16.35
CA GLY A 175 2.57 1.99 -17.67
C GLY A 175 3.22 1.27 -18.85
N GLY A 176 4.12 0.33 -18.60
CA GLY A 176 5.04 -0.21 -19.61
C GLY A 176 5.88 0.89 -20.25
N LYS A 177 6.61 0.55 -21.33
CA LYS A 177 7.41 1.54 -22.08
C LYS A 177 6.55 2.67 -22.65
N THR A 178 5.34 2.35 -23.10
CA THR A 178 4.43 3.28 -23.78
C THR A 178 4.04 4.49 -22.93
N TYR A 179 3.77 4.29 -21.63
CA TYR A 179 3.31 5.36 -20.74
C TYR A 179 4.28 5.68 -19.61
N SER A 180 5.55 5.28 -19.72
CA SER A 180 6.54 5.46 -18.65
C SER A 180 6.69 6.92 -18.21
N GLU A 181 6.83 7.85 -19.16
CA GLU A 181 6.95 9.28 -18.85
C GLU A 181 5.68 9.84 -18.19
N GLU A 182 4.50 9.53 -18.76
CA GLU A 182 3.21 9.98 -18.24
C GLU A 182 2.96 9.42 -16.83
N HIS A 183 3.25 8.13 -16.63
CA HIS A 183 3.15 7.46 -15.34
C HIS A 183 3.87 8.25 -14.26
N ILE A 184 5.15 8.57 -14.49
CA ILE A 184 5.99 9.20 -13.48
C ILE A 184 5.63 10.67 -13.26
N LYS A 185 5.39 11.41 -14.34
CA LYS A 185 4.96 12.81 -14.24
C LYS A 185 3.67 12.96 -13.46
N GLU A 186 2.64 12.18 -13.80
CA GLU A 186 1.36 12.26 -13.11
C GLU A 186 1.42 11.70 -11.68
N THR A 187 2.25 10.68 -11.45
CA THR A 187 2.50 10.15 -10.11
C THR A 187 3.15 11.21 -9.21
N ALA A 188 4.18 11.90 -9.69
CA ALA A 188 4.81 12.99 -8.95
C ALA A 188 3.81 14.10 -8.62
N ARG A 189 2.94 14.47 -9.57
CA ARG A 189 1.84 15.43 -9.33
C ARG A 189 0.92 14.97 -8.20
N VAL A 190 0.49 13.71 -8.21
CA VAL A 190 -0.37 13.14 -7.16
C VAL A 190 0.35 13.09 -5.81
N VAL A 191 1.61 12.68 -5.77
CA VAL A 191 2.42 12.64 -4.54
C VAL A 191 2.59 14.03 -3.96
N ASN A 192 2.94 15.03 -4.78
CA ASN A 192 3.11 16.41 -4.33
C ASN A 192 1.80 17.02 -3.80
N ALA A 193 0.67 16.69 -4.41
CA ALA A 193 -0.65 17.16 -3.97
C ALA A 193 -1.18 16.43 -2.73
N SER A 194 -0.79 15.18 -2.51
CA SER A 194 -1.25 14.36 -1.38
C SER A 194 -0.34 14.44 -0.15
N SER A 195 0.98 14.58 -0.36
CA SER A 195 2.04 14.66 0.65
C SER A 195 1.91 13.61 1.76
N PRO A 196 1.97 12.29 1.44
CA PRO A 196 1.87 11.25 2.45
C PRO A 196 3.07 11.24 3.39
N HIS A 197 2.93 10.59 4.54
CA HIS A 197 4.02 10.48 5.53
C HIS A 197 5.09 9.47 5.08
N TYR A 198 4.65 8.43 4.37
CA TYR A 198 5.52 7.40 3.79
C TYR A 198 5.14 7.17 2.32
N LEU A 199 6.15 6.98 1.48
CA LEU A 199 5.98 6.58 0.08
C LEU A 199 6.88 5.40 -0.22
N GLY A 200 6.26 4.29 -0.61
CA GLY A 200 6.93 3.09 -1.07
C GLY A 200 6.79 2.92 -2.58
N THR A 201 7.83 2.41 -3.23
CA THR A 201 7.73 1.95 -4.63
C THR A 201 7.93 0.45 -4.70
N LEU A 202 7.10 -0.23 -5.47
CA LEU A 202 7.26 -1.61 -5.91
C LEU A 202 7.58 -1.61 -7.40
N THR A 203 8.11 -2.70 -7.93
CA THR A 203 8.18 -2.93 -9.38
C THR A 203 7.10 -3.92 -9.77
N LEU A 204 6.44 -3.69 -10.92
CA LEU A 204 5.41 -4.58 -11.43
C LEU A 204 5.96 -5.99 -11.63
N ILE A 205 5.36 -6.97 -10.95
CA ILE A 205 5.52 -8.39 -11.20
C ILE A 205 4.13 -8.90 -11.60
N LEU A 206 4.00 -9.39 -12.84
CA LEU A 206 2.76 -9.96 -13.34
C LEU A 206 2.75 -11.47 -13.06
N GLU A 207 2.03 -11.84 -12.00
CA GLU A 207 1.79 -13.24 -11.68
C GLU A 207 1.02 -13.95 -12.79
N THR A 208 1.30 -15.25 -12.94
CA THR A 208 0.71 -16.07 -14.02
C THR A 208 -0.83 -16.07 -13.95
N GLY A 209 -1.40 -16.00 -12.74
CA GLY A 209 -2.86 -15.98 -12.50
C GLY A 209 -3.59 -14.76 -13.08
N VAL A 210 -2.92 -13.61 -13.16
CA VAL A 210 -3.52 -12.34 -13.62
C VAL A 210 -2.93 -11.80 -14.91
N LYS A 211 -1.81 -12.35 -15.41
CA LYS A 211 -1.12 -11.85 -16.59
C LYS A 211 -2.03 -11.69 -17.81
N GLN A 212 -2.86 -12.68 -18.12
CA GLN A 212 -3.77 -12.59 -19.27
C GLN A 212 -4.87 -11.54 -19.05
N GLU A 213 -5.44 -11.47 -17.85
CA GLU A 213 -6.43 -10.45 -17.49
C GLU A 213 -5.83 -9.05 -17.62
N PHE A 214 -4.60 -8.86 -17.11
CA PHE A 214 -3.85 -7.62 -17.23
C PHE A 214 -3.72 -7.19 -18.68
N LEU A 215 -3.16 -8.04 -19.55
CA LEU A 215 -2.93 -7.72 -20.96
C LEU A 215 -4.25 -7.41 -21.69
N THR A 216 -5.30 -8.18 -21.43
CA THR A 216 -6.62 -7.95 -22.02
C THR A 216 -7.24 -6.61 -21.57
N LYS A 217 -7.19 -6.29 -20.27
CA LYS A 217 -7.74 -5.03 -19.74
C LYS A 217 -6.88 -3.81 -20.08
N PHE A 218 -5.57 -3.98 -20.22
CA PHE A 218 -4.66 -2.93 -20.66
C PHE A 218 -5.04 -2.42 -22.06
N GLY A 219 -5.57 -3.31 -22.89
CA GLY A 219 -6.31 -2.99 -24.11
C GLY A 219 -5.45 -2.65 -25.32
N GLU A 220 -4.13 -2.85 -25.22
CA GLU A 220 -3.16 -2.71 -26.31
C GLU A 220 -1.89 -3.50 -25.99
N GLU A 221 -0.92 -3.49 -26.91
CA GLU A 221 0.36 -4.15 -26.71
C GLU A 221 1.15 -3.56 -25.54
N PHE A 222 1.38 -4.38 -24.52
CA PHE A 222 2.12 -4.00 -23.32
C PHE A 222 3.58 -4.43 -23.44
N HIS A 223 4.47 -3.43 -23.51
CA HIS A 223 5.91 -3.65 -23.48
C HIS A 223 6.42 -3.43 -22.05
N PRO A 224 6.83 -4.48 -21.31
CA PRO A 224 7.39 -4.31 -19.98
C PRO A 224 8.70 -3.51 -20.03
N ILE A 225 8.98 -2.78 -18.95
CA ILE A 225 10.24 -2.05 -18.79
C ILE A 225 11.33 -2.98 -18.23
N SER A 226 12.58 -2.71 -18.57
CA SER A 226 13.76 -3.35 -17.98
C SER A 226 14.07 -2.80 -16.58
N ASP A 227 14.99 -3.43 -15.85
CA ASP A 227 15.47 -2.92 -14.56
C ASP A 227 16.13 -1.53 -14.67
N GLU A 228 16.84 -1.28 -15.78
CA GLU A 228 17.44 0.02 -16.07
C GLU A 228 16.36 1.08 -16.32
N GLU A 229 15.33 0.74 -17.10
CA GLU A 229 14.18 1.61 -17.34
C GLU A 229 13.38 1.87 -16.05
N ALA A 230 13.26 0.88 -15.15
CA ALA A 230 12.64 1.07 -13.83
C ALA A 230 13.48 1.98 -12.93
N LEU A 231 14.81 1.92 -13.04
CA LEU A 231 15.72 2.83 -12.33
C LEU A 231 15.65 4.26 -12.90
N ILE A 232 15.40 4.41 -14.20
CA ILE A 232 15.11 5.71 -14.84
C ILE A 232 13.76 6.26 -14.34
N GLU A 233 12.71 5.45 -14.30
CA GLU A 233 11.43 5.85 -13.72
C GLU A 233 11.58 6.31 -12.27
N LEU A 234 12.32 5.56 -11.46
CA LEU A 234 12.60 5.90 -10.07
C LEU A 234 13.37 7.22 -9.95
N HIS A 235 14.39 7.44 -10.78
CA HIS A 235 15.13 8.71 -10.85
C HIS A 235 14.18 9.89 -11.12
N ASN A 236 13.40 9.78 -12.20
CA ASN A 236 12.50 10.85 -12.65
C ASN A 236 11.39 11.13 -11.63
N LEU A 237 10.95 10.11 -10.88
CA LEU A 237 9.99 10.27 -9.79
C LEU A 237 10.61 11.06 -8.64
N VAL A 238 11.79 10.65 -8.17
CA VAL A 238 12.50 11.32 -7.07
C VAL A 238 12.82 12.77 -7.43
N GLU A 239 13.22 13.02 -8.68
CA GLU A 239 13.51 14.36 -9.19
C GLU A 239 12.27 15.28 -9.19
N GLN A 240 11.10 14.76 -9.54
CA GLN A 240 9.86 15.55 -9.64
C GLN A 240 9.10 15.67 -8.31
N ILE A 241 9.43 14.88 -7.29
CA ILE A 241 8.85 15.04 -5.96
C ILE A 241 9.38 16.33 -5.31
N ASP A 242 8.46 17.18 -4.88
CA ASP A 242 8.69 18.49 -4.27
C ASP A 242 7.74 18.72 -3.09
N VAL A 243 7.73 17.76 -2.16
CA VAL A 243 6.97 17.88 -0.91
C VAL A 243 7.70 18.78 0.09
N LYS A 244 6.93 19.61 0.78
CA LYS A 244 7.47 20.53 1.81
C LYS A 244 7.63 19.85 3.17
N GLU A 245 6.72 18.94 3.48
CA GLU A 245 6.72 18.20 4.73
C GLU A 245 7.61 16.96 4.63
N LYS A 246 8.04 16.46 5.80
CA LYS A 246 8.86 15.25 5.85
C LYS A 246 8.08 14.04 5.34
N MET A 247 8.63 13.39 4.32
CA MET A 247 8.09 12.15 3.76
C MET A 247 9.19 11.09 3.68
N LEU A 248 8.98 9.97 4.35
CA LEU A 248 9.91 8.84 4.31
C LEU A 248 9.72 8.06 3.00
N PHE A 249 10.77 7.97 2.19
CA PHE A 249 10.75 7.28 0.91
C PHE A 249 11.49 5.94 0.95
N ARG A 250 10.89 4.89 0.39
CA ARG A 250 11.47 3.54 0.35
C ARG A 250 11.18 2.84 -0.98
N ALA A 251 12.22 2.58 -1.75
CA ALA A 251 12.24 1.64 -2.87
C ALA A 251 13.06 0.42 -2.43
N ASN A 252 12.53 -0.41 -1.54
CA ASN A 252 13.24 -1.55 -0.97
C ASN A 252 12.37 -2.80 -0.84
N HIS A 253 11.21 -2.81 -1.51
CA HIS A 253 10.32 -3.95 -1.57
C HIS A 253 11.03 -5.15 -2.23
N GLY A 254 10.57 -6.37 -1.95
CA GLY A 254 11.09 -7.61 -2.55
C GLY A 254 11.18 -7.56 -4.07
N SER A 255 10.22 -6.87 -4.70
CA SER A 255 10.12 -6.74 -6.16
C SER A 255 11.10 -5.75 -6.79
N ASN A 256 11.69 -4.83 -6.02
CA ASN A 256 12.60 -3.85 -6.60
C ASN A 256 13.97 -4.47 -6.93
N ALA A 257 14.48 -4.11 -8.10
CA ALA A 257 15.82 -4.46 -8.56
C ALA A 257 16.92 -3.74 -7.74
N TYR A 258 16.65 -2.50 -7.32
CA TYR A 258 17.61 -1.67 -6.59
C TYR A 258 16.99 -1.05 -5.34
N ASN A 259 17.82 -0.91 -4.29
CA ASN A 259 17.38 -0.37 -3.01
C ASN A 259 17.69 1.12 -2.87
N ILE A 260 16.65 1.96 -2.85
CA ILE A 260 16.76 3.39 -2.52
C ILE A 260 15.95 3.70 -1.26
N ALA A 261 16.51 4.56 -0.41
CA ALA A 261 15.85 5.03 0.79
C ALA A 261 16.36 6.44 1.11
N GLY A 262 15.46 7.27 1.63
CA GLY A 262 15.77 8.60 2.12
C GLY A 262 14.51 9.27 2.67
N THR A 263 14.65 10.52 3.04
CA THR A 263 13.59 11.36 3.61
C THR A 263 13.53 12.66 2.82
N PHE A 264 12.42 12.92 2.15
CA PHE A 264 12.19 14.21 1.51
C PHE A 264 11.87 15.29 2.55
N PRO A 265 12.20 16.57 2.27
CA PRO A 265 13.03 17.03 1.15
C PRO A 265 14.54 16.84 1.41
N ASP A 266 14.93 16.62 2.66
CA ASP A 266 16.30 16.69 3.18
C ASP A 266 17.32 15.82 2.41
N GLU A 267 16.94 14.61 1.99
CA GLU A 267 17.84 13.62 1.39
C GLU A 267 17.59 13.41 -0.12
N LYS A 268 16.86 14.32 -0.78
CA LYS A 268 16.52 14.20 -2.22
C LYS A 268 17.76 14.07 -3.11
N ASN A 269 18.74 14.95 -2.95
CA ASN A 269 19.95 14.94 -3.77
C ASN A 269 20.78 13.67 -3.54
N ALA A 270 20.91 13.22 -2.29
CA ALA A 270 21.60 11.97 -1.97
C ALA A 270 20.93 10.74 -2.62
N MET A 271 19.59 10.72 -2.69
CA MET A 271 18.88 9.67 -3.43
C MET A 271 19.14 9.73 -4.94
N LEU A 272 19.14 10.92 -5.56
CA LEU A 272 19.42 11.10 -6.99
C LEU A 272 20.86 10.70 -7.36
N GLU A 273 21.84 11.09 -6.54
CA GLU A 273 23.24 10.69 -6.68
C GLU A 273 23.39 9.17 -6.59
N LYS A 274 22.74 8.54 -5.60
CA LYS A 274 22.76 7.08 -5.46
C LYS A 274 22.12 6.38 -6.66
N ILE A 275 21.00 6.87 -7.16
CA ILE A 275 20.34 6.31 -8.35
C ILE A 275 21.26 6.43 -9.58
N SER A 276 21.92 7.58 -9.74
CA SER A 276 22.87 7.81 -10.85
C SER A 276 24.06 6.87 -10.76
N TRP A 277 24.63 6.68 -9.56
CA TRP A 277 25.70 5.72 -9.32
C TRP A 277 25.26 4.28 -9.66
N LEU A 278 24.06 3.86 -9.27
CA LEU A 278 23.54 2.52 -9.57
C LEU A 278 23.34 2.25 -11.07
N LYS A 279 23.04 3.28 -11.88
CA LYS A 279 22.96 3.13 -13.34
C LYS A 279 24.31 2.71 -13.95
N GLU A 280 25.41 3.15 -13.35
CA GLU A 280 26.77 2.80 -13.78
C GLU A 280 27.28 1.48 -13.18
N HIS A 281 26.56 0.93 -12.19
CA HIS A 281 26.98 -0.24 -11.40
C HIS A 281 25.89 -1.34 -11.38
N PRO A 282 25.53 -1.90 -12.55
CA PRO A 282 24.44 -2.86 -12.70
C PRO A 282 24.67 -4.18 -11.94
N GLU A 283 25.90 -4.48 -11.52
CA GLU A 283 26.21 -5.63 -10.67
C GLU A 283 25.57 -5.58 -9.28
N ASN A 284 25.09 -4.40 -8.84
CA ASN A 284 24.37 -4.22 -7.58
C ASN A 284 22.88 -4.59 -7.66
N VAL A 285 22.42 -5.03 -8.83
CA VAL A 285 21.04 -5.44 -9.04
C VAL A 285 20.71 -6.66 -8.16
N ARG A 286 19.54 -6.64 -7.51
CA ARG A 286 18.99 -7.84 -6.87
C ARG A 286 18.71 -8.87 -7.97
N PRO A 287 19.25 -10.09 -7.93
CA PRO A 287 19.00 -11.06 -9.00
C PRO A 287 17.51 -11.45 -9.07
N GLU A 288 17.00 -11.71 -10.27
CA GLU A 288 15.56 -11.99 -10.50
C GLU A 288 15.01 -13.13 -9.61
N GLY A 289 15.78 -14.20 -9.40
CA GLY A 289 15.37 -15.33 -8.54
C GLY A 289 15.23 -15.01 -7.05
N PHE A 290 15.65 -13.81 -6.61
CA PHE A 290 15.45 -13.31 -5.24
C PHE A 290 14.38 -12.22 -5.16
N ARG A 291 13.70 -11.91 -6.27
CA ARG A 291 12.62 -10.93 -6.31
C ARG A 291 11.28 -11.63 -6.15
N ALA A 292 10.42 -11.05 -5.32
CA ALA A 292 9.08 -11.52 -5.08
C ALA A 292 8.17 -10.37 -4.69
N PHE A 293 6.87 -10.57 -4.89
CA PHE A 293 5.83 -9.71 -4.36
C PHE A 293 5.58 -10.01 -2.88
#